data_AF-A0A2D6GIK4-F1
#
_entry.id   AF-A0A2D6GIK4-F1
#
_cell.length_a   1.000
_cell.length_b   1.000
_cell.length_c   1.000
_cell.angle_alpha   90.00
_cell.angle_beta   90.00
_cell.angle_gamma   90.00
#
_symmetry.space_group_name_H-M   'P 1'
#
loop_
_entity.id
_entity.type
_entity.pdbx_description
1 polymer ?
#
loop_
_entity_poly.entity_id
_entity_poly.type
_entity_poly.pdbx_seq_one_letter_code
_entity_poly.pdbx_strand_id
1 'polypeptide(L)'
;MRKMYFLIVSMSILMPLTASATTKSGQVPTSGQVPTEQLAIGVFNFIIARTELKVVKCESHSCSYVSTDNAINMELKRATIKQHISKDLNFLLDIEFDSKLFKSGLLVQYYNDKNLIRVYLKGADITVEATRKDEIRQLQAWLKKVLKLVK
;
A
#
# COMPACT_ATOMS: atom_id res chain seq x y z
N MET A 1 35.44 63.08 2.29
CA MET A 1 35.71 62.66 0.90
C MET A 1 34.57 61.75 0.45
N ARG A 2 33.81 62.16 -0.57
CA ARG A 2 32.79 61.33 -1.25
C ARG A 2 33.50 60.26 -2.07
N LYS A 3 33.04 59.01 -1.99
CA LYS A 3 33.11 58.05 -3.11
C LYS A 3 31.88 57.16 -3.05
N MET A 4 31.37 56.92 -4.25
CA MET A 4 30.01 56.54 -4.61
C MET A 4 30.11 55.22 -5.39
N TYR A 5 28.97 54.55 -5.50
CA TYR A 5 28.63 53.49 -6.47
C TYR A 5 28.98 52.03 -6.12
N PHE A 6 28.24 50.98 -6.54
CA PHE A 6 27.11 50.84 -7.50
C PHE A 6 26.17 49.71 -7.02
N LEU A 7 24.85 49.94 -7.13
CA LEU A 7 23.80 48.91 -7.12
C LEU A 7 23.77 48.20 -8.49
N ILE A 8 23.72 46.87 -8.51
CA ILE A 8 23.38 46.10 -9.70
C ILE A 8 22.10 45.31 -9.40
N VAL A 9 20.99 45.85 -9.93
CA VAL A 9 19.71 45.15 -10.11
C VAL A 9 19.83 44.38 -11.42
N SER A 10 19.90 43.04 -11.37
CA SER A 10 19.71 42.22 -12.56
C SER A 10 18.25 41.79 -12.64
N MET A 11 17.49 42.58 -13.37
CA MET A 11 16.16 42.27 -13.90
C MET A 11 16.33 41.18 -14.96
N SER A 12 15.65 40.04 -14.82
CA SER A 12 15.56 39.03 -15.88
C SER A 12 14.10 38.65 -16.04
N ILE A 13 13.44 39.30 -17.00
CA ILE A 13 12.16 38.92 -17.58
C ILE A 13 12.48 38.49 -19.01
N LEU A 14 12.05 37.29 -19.40
CA LEU A 14 11.71 36.75 -20.74
C LEU A 14 11.72 35.22 -20.57
N MET A 15 10.75 34.38 -20.94
CA MET A 15 9.53 34.43 -21.74
C MET A 15 8.74 33.14 -21.40
N PRO A 16 7.42 33.07 -21.63
CA PRO A 16 6.64 31.85 -21.39
C PRO A 16 6.84 30.85 -22.54
N LEU A 17 7.33 29.65 -22.24
CA LEU A 17 7.19 28.52 -23.16
C LEU A 17 5.79 27.93 -23.02
N THR A 18 4.93 28.22 -23.99
CA THR A 18 3.79 27.37 -24.32
C THR A 18 4.33 26.06 -24.90
N ALA A 19 4.35 25.00 -24.09
CA ALA A 19 4.48 23.64 -24.58
C ALA A 19 3.12 22.94 -24.45
N SER A 20 2.49 22.73 -25.60
CA SER A 20 1.32 21.88 -25.77
C SER A 20 1.56 20.49 -25.16
N ALA A 21 0.80 20.13 -24.13
CA ALA A 21 0.80 18.77 -23.61
C ALA A 21 -0.10 17.89 -24.48
N THR A 22 0.48 17.33 -25.54
CA THR A 22 -0.03 16.09 -26.15
C THR A 22 0.37 14.94 -25.24
N THR A 23 -0.56 14.44 -24.42
CA THR A 23 -0.33 13.23 -23.62
C THR A 23 -0.38 12.00 -24.52
N LYS A 24 0.78 11.61 -25.06
CA LYS A 24 1.07 10.24 -25.45
C LYS A 24 2.21 9.73 -24.57
N SER A 25 1.90 8.66 -23.83
CA SER A 25 2.77 7.54 -23.43
C SER A 25 4.26 7.85 -23.30
N GLY A 26 4.75 7.93 -22.06
CA GLY A 26 6.19 7.95 -21.77
C GLY A 26 6.49 8.53 -20.39
N GLN A 27 6.70 7.65 -19.41
CA GLN A 27 7.02 8.00 -18.03
C GLN A 27 8.33 8.79 -17.90
N VAL A 28 8.28 9.92 -17.20
CA VAL A 28 9.42 10.54 -16.51
C VAL A 28 9.08 10.52 -15.01
N PRO A 29 9.88 9.87 -14.13
CA PRO A 29 9.63 9.94 -12.70
C PRO A 29 10.14 11.27 -12.17
N THR A 30 9.24 12.22 -11.94
CA THR A 30 9.51 13.41 -11.14
C THR A 30 9.57 13.04 -9.66
N SER A 31 10.63 13.45 -8.99
CA SER A 31 10.93 13.16 -7.60
C SER A 31 9.80 13.60 -6.65
N GLY A 32 9.38 12.70 -5.75
CA GLY A 32 8.77 13.09 -4.47
C GLY A 32 7.27 12.81 -4.27
N GLN A 33 6.54 12.30 -5.25
CA GLN A 33 5.13 11.95 -5.04
C GLN A 33 4.98 10.46 -4.73
N VAL A 34 4.88 10.14 -3.44
CA VAL A 34 4.39 8.82 -3.01
C VAL A 34 2.92 8.72 -3.48
N PRO A 35 2.54 7.72 -4.30
CA PRO A 35 1.15 7.51 -4.70
C PRO A 35 0.24 7.45 -3.47
N THR A 36 -0.93 8.11 -3.53
CA THR A 36 -1.89 8.19 -2.40
C THR A 36 -2.28 6.81 -1.86
N GLU A 37 -2.37 5.82 -2.76
CA GLU A 37 -2.59 4.41 -2.44
C GLU A 37 -1.51 3.81 -1.53
N GLN A 38 -0.27 4.23 -1.77
CA GLN A 38 0.90 3.78 -1.05
C GLN A 38 0.96 4.41 0.35
N LEU A 39 0.41 5.61 0.51
CA LEU A 39 0.12 6.20 1.84
C LEU A 39 -0.98 5.40 2.56
N ALA A 40 -1.99 4.90 1.86
CA ALA A 40 -3.05 4.09 2.46
C ALA A 40 -2.50 2.80 3.09
N ILE A 41 -1.57 2.10 2.42
CA ILE A 41 -0.87 0.93 2.99
C ILE A 41 -0.19 1.30 4.32
N GLY A 42 0.46 2.46 4.38
CA GLY A 42 1.08 2.97 5.62
C GLY A 42 0.07 3.21 6.75
N VAL A 43 -1.11 3.75 6.45
CA VAL A 43 -2.20 3.92 7.42
C VAL A 43 -2.68 2.57 7.94
N PHE A 44 -2.93 1.60 7.05
CA PHE A 44 -3.35 0.26 7.47
C PHE A 44 -2.26 -0.46 8.29
N ASN A 45 -0.98 -0.28 7.95
CA ASN A 45 0.14 -0.79 8.76
C ASN A 45 0.10 -0.25 10.19
N PHE A 46 -0.08 1.06 10.32
CA PHE A 46 -0.14 1.72 11.62
C PHE A 46 -1.24 1.14 12.50
N ILE A 47 -2.41 0.88 11.91
CA ILE A 47 -3.57 0.31 12.59
C ILE A 47 -3.28 -1.14 12.98
N ILE A 48 -2.98 -2.03 12.01
CA ILE A 48 -2.77 -3.47 12.24
C ILE A 48 -1.63 -3.74 13.24
N ALA A 49 -0.57 -2.94 13.21
CA ALA A 49 0.56 -3.08 14.13
C ALA A 49 0.14 -2.87 15.59
N ARG A 50 -0.82 -1.99 15.85
CA ARG A 50 -1.34 -1.66 17.19
C ARG A 50 -2.54 -2.49 17.60
N THR A 51 -3.15 -3.21 16.66
CA THR A 51 -4.27 -4.09 16.94
C THR A 51 -3.78 -5.46 17.45
N GLU A 52 -4.38 -5.89 18.55
CA GLU A 52 -4.37 -7.27 19.00
C GLU A 52 -5.47 -8.07 18.27
N LEU A 53 -5.03 -9.06 17.50
CA LEU A 53 -5.93 -9.94 16.74
C LEU A 53 -6.12 -11.26 17.49
N LYS A 54 -7.35 -11.74 17.53
CA LYS A 54 -7.74 -13.04 18.09
C LYS A 54 -8.22 -13.95 16.98
N VAL A 55 -7.83 -15.23 17.02
CA VAL A 55 -8.35 -16.24 16.11
C VAL A 55 -9.81 -16.51 16.46
N VAL A 56 -10.70 -16.39 15.48
CA VAL A 56 -12.13 -16.72 15.62
C VAL A 56 -12.36 -18.17 15.25
N LYS A 57 -11.90 -18.56 14.05
CA LYS A 57 -12.11 -19.89 13.48
C LYS A 57 -10.97 -20.21 12.52
N CYS A 58 -10.49 -21.45 12.53
CA CYS A 58 -9.63 -21.98 11.49
C CYS A 58 -10.26 -23.23 10.87
N GLU A 59 -10.24 -23.28 9.55
CA GLU A 59 -10.65 -24.40 8.72
C GLU A 59 -9.43 -24.91 7.94
N SER A 60 -9.60 -25.99 7.16
CA SER A 60 -8.49 -26.64 6.43
C SER A 60 -7.67 -25.71 5.55
N HIS A 61 -8.27 -24.63 5.03
CA HIS A 61 -7.64 -23.73 4.07
C HIS A 61 -7.79 -22.24 4.40
N SER A 62 -8.40 -21.89 5.54
CA SER A 62 -8.59 -20.51 5.94
C SER A 62 -8.59 -20.33 7.46
N CYS A 63 -8.27 -19.13 7.92
CA CYS A 63 -8.41 -18.73 9.31
C CYS A 63 -8.96 -17.30 9.39
N SER A 64 -9.98 -17.10 10.22
CA SER A 64 -10.58 -15.81 10.50
C SER A 64 -10.06 -15.25 11.81
N TYR A 65 -9.82 -13.94 11.84
CA TYR A 65 -9.33 -13.19 12.98
C TYR A 65 -10.17 -11.94 13.17
N VAL A 66 -10.28 -11.49 14.41
CA VAL A 66 -10.99 -10.26 14.77
C VAL A 66 -10.17 -9.45 15.77
N SER A 67 -10.25 -8.13 15.69
CA SER A 67 -9.73 -7.24 16.74
C SER A 67 -10.57 -7.31 18.01
N THR A 68 -9.99 -6.89 19.13
CA THR A 68 -10.69 -6.82 20.43
C THR A 68 -11.93 -5.94 20.43
N ASP A 69 -11.95 -4.90 19.61
CA ASP A 69 -13.04 -3.93 19.46
C ASP A 69 -13.98 -4.26 18.29
N ASN A 70 -13.78 -5.40 17.61
CA ASN A 70 -14.49 -5.83 16.41
C ASN A 70 -14.43 -4.86 15.21
N ALA A 71 -13.54 -3.87 15.25
CA ALA A 71 -13.39 -2.91 14.15
C ALA A 71 -12.58 -3.47 12.98
N ILE A 72 -11.83 -4.56 13.17
CA ILE A 72 -11.01 -5.19 12.14
C ILE A 72 -11.36 -6.67 12.05
N ASN A 73 -11.81 -7.09 10.88
CA ASN A 73 -12.00 -8.48 10.52
C ASN A 73 -10.94 -8.86 9.51
N MET A 74 -10.33 -10.02 9.68
CA MET A 74 -9.26 -10.48 8.81
C MET A 74 -9.44 -11.96 8.50
N GLU A 75 -9.18 -12.36 7.27
CA GLU A 75 -9.23 -13.74 6.84
C GLU A 75 -7.96 -14.09 6.06
N LEU A 76 -7.18 -15.02 6.61
CA LEU A 76 -6.07 -15.65 5.90
C LEU A 76 -6.61 -16.83 5.11
N LYS A 77 -6.43 -16.84 3.79
CA LYS A 77 -6.80 -17.95 2.90
C LYS A 77 -5.56 -18.50 2.23
N ARG A 78 -5.45 -19.83 2.16
CA ARG A 78 -4.52 -20.48 1.23
C ARG A 78 -5.09 -20.35 -0.19
N ALA A 79 -4.23 -20.07 -1.16
CA ALA A 79 -4.62 -20.04 -2.55
C ALA A 79 -5.17 -21.40 -3.00
N THR A 80 -6.18 -21.38 -3.87
CA THR A 80 -6.68 -22.60 -4.50
C THR A 80 -5.63 -23.20 -5.44
N ILE A 81 -5.73 -24.49 -5.76
CA ILE A 81 -4.83 -25.16 -6.71
C ILE A 81 -4.76 -24.39 -8.04
N LYS A 82 -5.91 -23.93 -8.55
CA LYS A 82 -5.97 -23.12 -9.78
C LYS A 82 -5.19 -21.82 -9.63
N GLN A 83 -5.36 -21.08 -8.53
CA GLN A 83 -4.65 -19.82 -8.28
C GLN A 83 -3.14 -20.04 -8.10
N HIS A 84 -2.75 -21.12 -7.42
CA HIS A 84 -1.34 -21.47 -7.26
C HIS A 84 -0.68 -21.78 -8.61
N ILE A 85 -1.29 -22.64 -9.43
CA ILE A 85 -0.72 -23.03 -10.72
C ILE A 85 -0.75 -21.89 -11.74
N SER A 86 -1.85 -21.13 -11.83
CA SER A 86 -2.01 -20.13 -12.90
C SER A 86 -1.46 -18.75 -12.57
N LYS A 87 -1.25 -18.45 -11.28
CA LYS A 87 -0.85 -17.11 -10.83
C LYS A 87 0.30 -17.14 -9.84
N ASP A 88 0.86 -18.30 -9.51
CA ASP A 88 1.88 -18.45 -8.47
C ASP A 88 1.43 -17.91 -7.10
N LEU A 89 0.13 -17.89 -6.83
CA LEU A 89 -0.41 -17.36 -5.59
C LEU A 89 -0.30 -18.40 -4.47
N ASN A 90 0.11 -17.97 -3.27
CA ASN A 90 0.22 -18.84 -2.10
C ASN A 90 -0.84 -18.53 -1.05
N PHE A 91 -0.98 -17.26 -0.71
CA PHE A 91 -1.89 -16.81 0.35
C PHE A 91 -2.61 -15.55 -0.08
N LEU A 92 -3.81 -15.39 0.46
CA LEU A 92 -4.56 -14.16 0.44
C LEU A 92 -4.80 -13.75 1.89
N LEU A 93 -4.58 -12.48 2.19
CA LEU A 93 -4.99 -11.88 3.44
C LEU A 93 -6.04 -10.84 3.14
N ASP A 94 -7.28 -11.20 3.43
CA ASP A 94 -8.42 -10.31 3.29
C ASP A 94 -8.62 -9.55 4.60
N ILE A 95 -8.68 -8.22 4.56
CA ILE A 95 -8.77 -7.35 5.73
C ILE A 95 -9.90 -6.36 5.52
N GLU A 96 -10.80 -6.29 6.47
CA GLU A 96 -11.91 -5.36 6.51
C GLU A 96 -11.82 -4.51 7.77
N PHE A 97 -11.96 -3.20 7.59
CA PHE A 97 -11.99 -2.21 8.64
C PHE A 97 -13.40 -1.63 8.68
N ASP A 98 -14.15 -1.96 9.72
CA ASP A 98 -15.47 -1.42 9.99
C ASP A 98 -15.40 -0.58 11.28
N SER A 99 -14.89 0.65 11.14
CA SER A 99 -14.84 1.59 12.25
C SER A 99 -15.99 2.61 12.15
N LYS A 100 -16.29 3.28 13.27
CA LYS A 100 -17.25 4.40 13.27
C LYS A 100 -16.85 5.56 12.37
N LEU A 101 -15.56 5.70 12.08
CA LEU A 101 -15.01 6.86 11.36
C LEU A 101 -14.87 6.62 9.86
N PHE A 102 -14.63 5.37 9.45
CA PHE A 102 -14.52 4.96 8.06
C PHE A 102 -14.71 3.45 7.92
N LYS A 103 -15.25 3.05 6.77
CA LYS A 103 -15.33 1.65 6.33
C LYS A 103 -14.41 1.47 5.12
N SER A 104 -13.48 0.53 5.20
CA SER A 104 -12.55 0.25 4.12
C SER A 104 -11.98 -1.17 4.26
N GLY A 105 -11.06 -1.55 3.38
CA GLY A 105 -10.41 -2.85 3.46
C GLY A 105 -9.24 -2.98 2.52
N LEU A 106 -8.48 -4.05 2.72
CA LEU A 106 -7.37 -4.45 1.87
C LEU A 106 -7.50 -5.92 1.53
N LEU A 107 -7.27 -6.28 0.27
CA LEU A 107 -6.94 -7.64 -0.10
C LEU A 107 -5.45 -7.68 -0.43
N VAL A 108 -4.67 -8.45 0.34
CA VAL A 108 -3.24 -8.64 0.08
C VAL A 108 -3.01 -10.02 -0.51
N GLN A 109 -2.38 -10.07 -1.68
CA GLN A 109 -2.04 -11.30 -2.38
C GLN A 109 -0.53 -11.56 -2.28
N TYR A 110 -0.18 -12.74 -1.77
CA TYR A 110 1.20 -13.18 -1.59
C TYR A 110 1.52 -14.31 -2.56
N TYR A 111 2.58 -14.12 -3.35
CA TYR A 111 2.97 -15.01 -4.43
C TYR A 111 4.15 -15.92 -4.03
N ASN A 112 4.57 -16.82 -4.92
CA ASN A 112 5.78 -17.63 -4.77
C ASN A 112 7.04 -16.75 -4.68
N ASP A 113 7.12 -15.72 -5.51
CA ASP A 113 8.10 -14.65 -5.31
C ASP A 113 7.69 -13.80 -4.11
N LYS A 114 8.54 -13.82 -3.07
CA LYS A 114 8.33 -13.07 -1.83
C LYS A 114 8.36 -11.55 -2.04
N ASN A 115 8.98 -11.09 -3.13
CA ASN A 115 9.04 -9.67 -3.48
C ASN A 115 7.82 -9.22 -4.29
N LEU A 116 7.07 -10.16 -4.86
CA LEU A 116 5.81 -9.87 -5.53
C LEU A 116 4.67 -9.93 -4.50
N ILE A 117 4.16 -8.76 -4.12
CA ILE A 117 2.99 -8.63 -3.26
C ILE A 117 2.07 -7.60 -3.89
N ARG A 118 0.80 -7.97 -4.09
CA ARG A 118 -0.22 -7.06 -4.62
C ARG A 118 -1.24 -6.74 -3.56
N VAL A 119 -1.58 -5.48 -3.45
CA VAL A 119 -2.53 -4.95 -2.48
C VAL A 119 -3.67 -4.30 -3.25
N TYR A 120 -4.90 -4.72 -2.97
CA TYR A 120 -6.10 -4.16 -3.57
C TYR A 120 -6.85 -3.39 -2.49
N LEU A 121 -7.09 -2.10 -2.70
CA LEU A 121 -7.86 -1.27 -1.78
C LEU A 121 -9.35 -1.55 -2.00
N LYS A 122 -10.02 -2.16 -1.02
CA LYS A 122 -11.46 -2.41 -1.11
C LYS A 122 -12.23 -1.09 -1.06
N GLY A 123 -13.23 -0.96 -1.92
CA GLY A 123 -14.02 0.28 -2.07
C GLY A 123 -13.37 1.32 -2.97
N ALA A 124 -12.18 1.04 -3.52
CA ALA A 124 -11.59 1.78 -4.63
C ALA A 124 -11.35 0.79 -5.79
N ASP A 125 -11.59 1.21 -7.04
CA ASP A 125 -11.27 0.37 -8.22
C ASP A 125 -9.78 0.46 -8.56
N ILE A 126 -8.94 0.23 -7.54
CA ILE A 126 -7.50 0.49 -7.61
C ILE A 126 -6.70 -0.68 -7.08
N THR A 127 -5.75 -1.13 -7.90
CA THR A 127 -4.77 -2.15 -7.56
C THR A 127 -3.41 -1.51 -7.35
N VAL A 128 -2.84 -1.70 -6.17
CA VAL A 128 -1.52 -1.21 -5.78
C VAL A 128 -0.55 -2.38 -5.77
N GLU A 129 0.46 -2.35 -6.64
CA GLU A 129 1.58 -3.28 -6.49
C GLU A 129 2.57 -2.71 -5.47
N ALA A 130 2.93 -3.51 -4.47
CA ALA A 130 3.90 -3.09 -3.47
C ALA A 130 5.30 -3.13 -4.11
N THR A 131 5.80 -1.97 -4.52
CA THR A 131 7.09 -1.87 -5.25
C THR A 131 8.26 -1.48 -4.34
N ARG A 132 7.99 -0.90 -3.16
CA ARG A 132 9.04 -0.47 -2.24
C ARG A 132 9.44 -1.58 -1.27
N LYS A 133 10.74 -1.68 -1.00
CA LYS A 133 11.32 -2.73 -0.14
C LYS A 133 10.81 -2.69 1.30
N ASP A 134 10.58 -1.50 1.84
CA ASP A 134 10.07 -1.29 3.19
C ASP A 134 8.61 -1.76 3.31
N GLU A 135 7.80 -1.57 2.28
CA GLU A 135 6.41 -2.04 2.23
C GLU A 135 6.32 -3.54 2.08
N ILE A 136 7.09 -4.10 1.15
CA ILE A 136 7.19 -5.55 0.98
C ILE A 136 7.57 -6.17 2.34
N ARG A 137 8.53 -5.58 3.06
CA ARG A 137 8.91 -6.03 4.41
C ARG A 137 7.75 -5.93 5.41
N GLN A 138 7.00 -4.83 5.41
CA GLN A 138 5.84 -4.64 6.30
C GLN A 138 4.74 -5.67 6.00
N LEU A 139 4.36 -5.85 4.74
CA LEU A 139 3.34 -6.80 4.31
C LEU A 139 3.75 -8.25 4.63
N GLN A 140 5.01 -8.62 4.39
CA GLN A 140 5.52 -9.92 4.83
C GLN A 140 5.48 -10.09 6.35
N ALA A 141 5.72 -9.02 7.12
CA ALA A 141 5.62 -9.06 8.57
C ALA A 141 4.17 -9.29 9.03
N TRP A 142 3.18 -8.73 8.32
CA TRP A 142 1.77 -9.01 8.58
C TRP A 142 1.47 -10.50 8.36
N LEU A 143 1.84 -11.05 7.20
CA LEU A 143 1.62 -12.48 6.92
C LEU A 143 2.26 -13.36 8.00
N LYS A 144 3.50 -13.08 8.41
CA LYS A 144 4.17 -13.80 9.50
C LYS A 144 3.47 -13.65 10.84
N LYS A 145 3.00 -12.44 11.19
CA LYS A 145 2.26 -12.17 12.44
C LYS A 145 1.00 -13.03 12.48
N VAL A 146 0.23 -13.03 11.39
CA VAL A 146 -1.04 -13.75 11.27
C VAL A 146 -0.83 -15.27 11.29
N LEU A 147 0.14 -15.78 10.53
CA LEU A 147 0.48 -17.21 10.52
C LEU A 147 0.89 -17.74 11.91
N LYS A 148 1.55 -16.93 12.73
CA LYS A 148 1.94 -17.32 14.10
C LYS A 148 0.76 -17.45 15.06
N LEU A 149 -0.39 -16.86 14.74
CA LEU A 149 -1.59 -16.96 15.56
C LEU A 149 -2.30 -18.31 15.35
N VAL A 150 -2.06 -18.96 14.21
CA VAL A 150 -2.54 -20.33 13.94
C VAL A 150 -1.57 -21.30 14.60
N LYS A 151 -2.06 -22.10 15.54
CA LYS A 151 -1.31 -23.19 16.19
C LYS A 151 -1.59 -24.51 15.50
#